data_AF-A0A1Q3HTJ3-F1
#
_entry.id   AF-A0A1Q3HTJ3-F1
#
_cell.length_a   1.000
_cell.length_b   1.000
_cell.length_c   1.000
_cell.angle_alpha   90.00
_cell.angle_beta   90.00
_cell.angle_gamma   90.00
#
_symmetry.space_group_name_H-M   'P 1'
#
loop_
_entity.id
_entity.type
_entity.pdbx_description
1 polymer ?
#
loop_
_entity_poly.entity_id
_entity_poly.type
_entity_poly.pdbx_seq_one_letter_code
_entity_poly.pdbx_strand_id
1 'polypeptide(L)'
;MNAATTPNRRILVVDDNQAIHQDFRKILCAAPASTALDAMEAALFGGPSAVPVDTGFEVDSAYQGEEGLAKVKEAVAEGKPYALAFVDIRMPPGIDGVETVQRLWKEDADLQVVLCSAYSDYSWEEMTQRLGISQRLLILRKPFDNIEVRQLAHALTEKWELLRQSHRRLEDLTREVEEWTRELAAANERLRKEMEDRARLELRLVQAQRLEALGRLSAGLAHEINNPLSVIMASVGFIRSELDDQAKGGRQADPVELSEVCSDALLGADRILRLVNDFRLFSKLDGQPQAWVDLREVLDHALSGASYNLGPKTQVVRDFQDVPPVWGSEQGLEQVFLGLLNNAGHALKNTAEPRVAIIARQREDGGVMVEIRDNGTGIAKEHLTRIFDPFFTTKAPGEGTGLGLSICYGVVSGLGGAIEVDSAPGQGATFRVKLPKAPENVASASSP
;
A
#
# COMPACT_ATOMS: atom_id res chain seq x y z
N MET A 1 -0.31 -40.60 -2.59
CA MET A 1 0.19 -41.88 -3.13
C MET A 1 -0.24 -41.96 -4.58
N ASN A 2 0.67 -41.66 -5.52
CA ASN A 2 0.37 -41.75 -6.94
C ASN A 2 0.22 -43.23 -7.30
N ALA A 3 -0.99 -43.67 -7.64
CA ALA A 3 -1.16 -44.90 -8.38
C ALA A 3 -0.33 -44.74 -9.65
N ALA A 4 0.68 -45.60 -9.84
CA ALA A 4 1.47 -45.61 -11.06
C ALA A 4 0.52 -45.96 -12.21
N THR A 5 0.03 -44.93 -12.92
CA THR A 5 -0.72 -45.12 -14.16
C THR A 5 0.20 -45.82 -15.13
N THR A 6 -0.18 -47.05 -15.52
CA THR A 6 0.52 -47.81 -16.54
C THR A 6 0.70 -46.95 -17.78
N PRO A 7 1.91 -46.83 -18.36
CA PRO A 7 2.15 -45.99 -19.52
C PRO A 7 1.25 -46.41 -20.69
N ASN A 8 0.68 -45.45 -21.40
CA ASN A 8 -0.16 -45.75 -22.56
C ASN A 8 0.69 -46.30 -23.70
N ARG A 9 0.51 -47.60 -23.98
CA ARG A 9 1.23 -48.33 -25.04
C ARG A 9 0.31 -48.78 -26.18
N ARG A 10 -0.84 -48.13 -26.33
CA ARG A 10 -1.79 -48.41 -27.42
C ARG A 10 -1.34 -47.71 -28.69
N ILE A 11 -1.13 -48.49 -29.74
CA ILE A 11 -0.70 -48.05 -31.05
C ILE A 11 -1.75 -48.48 -32.07
N LEU A 12 -2.15 -47.55 -32.94
CA LEU A 12 -2.99 -47.83 -34.09
C LEU A 12 -2.12 -47.95 -35.35
N VAL A 13 -2.32 -48.99 -36.15
CA VAL A 13 -1.70 -49.11 -37.47
C VAL A 13 -2.80 -49.02 -38.51
N VAL A 14 -2.67 -48.09 -39.45
CA VAL A 14 -3.61 -47.85 -40.56
C VAL A 14 -2.87 -48.07 -41.87
N ASP A 15 -3.14 -49.19 -42.54
CA ASP A 15 -2.49 -49.59 -43.80
C ASP A 15 -3.45 -50.52 -44.56
N ASP A 16 -3.49 -50.48 -45.89
CA ASP A 16 -4.38 -51.35 -46.67
C ASP A 16 -3.81 -52.77 -46.85
N ASN A 17 -2.54 -52.98 -46.53
CA ASN A 17 -1.83 -54.23 -46.69
C ASN A 17 -1.74 -55.03 -45.39
N GLN A 18 -2.42 -56.18 -45.36
CA GLN A 18 -2.42 -57.09 -44.21
C GLN A 18 -1.01 -57.56 -43.76
N ALA A 19 -0.05 -57.68 -44.68
CA ALA A 19 1.31 -58.09 -44.34
C ALA A 19 2.02 -57.06 -43.44
N ILE A 20 1.80 -55.76 -43.69
CA ILE A 20 2.39 -54.68 -42.91
C ILE A 20 1.92 -54.71 -41.46
N HIS A 21 0.64 -55.00 -41.22
CA HIS A 21 0.12 -55.18 -39.86
C HIS A 21 0.77 -56.34 -39.11
N GLN A 22 1.07 -57.45 -39.80
CA GLN A 22 1.75 -58.58 -39.19
C GLN A 22 3.19 -58.22 -38.83
N ASP A 23 3.86 -57.43 -39.66
CA ASP A 23 5.22 -56.98 -39.40
C ASP A 23 5.27 -55.98 -38.23
N PHE A 24 4.39 -54.98 -38.18
CA PHE A 24 4.28 -54.10 -37.01
C PHE A 24 3.99 -54.89 -35.72
N ARG A 25 3.12 -55.90 -35.75
CA ARG A 25 2.87 -56.76 -34.58
C ARG A 25 4.11 -57.55 -34.18
N LYS A 26 4.86 -58.14 -35.12
CA LYS A 26 6.12 -58.84 -34.82
C LYS A 26 7.18 -57.90 -34.23
N ILE A 27 7.21 -56.64 -34.65
CA ILE A 27 8.20 -55.66 -34.21
C ILE A 27 7.85 -55.07 -32.84
N LEU A 28 6.57 -54.75 -32.61
CA LEU A 28 6.10 -53.94 -31.49
C LEU A 28 5.45 -54.74 -30.36
N CYS A 29 4.82 -55.88 -30.65
CA CYS A 29 4.29 -56.75 -29.60
C CYS A 29 5.43 -57.62 -29.04
N ALA A 30 5.39 -57.87 -27.73
CA ALA A 30 6.34 -58.77 -27.10
C ALA A 30 6.13 -60.18 -27.66
N ALA A 31 7.23 -60.89 -27.96
CA ALA A 31 7.15 -62.31 -28.23
C ALA A 31 6.56 -63.01 -26.99
N PRO A 32 5.64 -63.99 -27.15
CA PRO A 32 5.28 -64.83 -26.01
C PRO A 32 6.57 -65.46 -25.50
N ALA A 33 6.88 -65.24 -24.22
CA ALA A 33 8.11 -65.72 -23.60
C ALA A 33 8.32 -67.19 -24.00
N SER A 34 9.42 -67.45 -24.71
CA SER A 34 9.88 -68.82 -24.94
C SER A 34 10.39 -69.32 -23.60
N THR A 35 9.46 -69.80 -22.79
CA THR A 35 9.71 -70.38 -21.46
C THR A 35 10.76 -71.48 -21.50
N ALA A 36 11.00 -72.11 -22.66
CA ALA A 36 12.00 -73.13 -22.86
C ALA A 36 13.43 -72.60 -23.01
N LEU A 37 13.65 -71.48 -23.71
CA LEU A 37 15.00 -70.92 -23.94
C LEU A 37 15.49 -70.16 -22.70
N ASP A 38 14.62 -69.36 -22.08
CA ASP A 38 14.94 -68.60 -20.86
C ASP A 38 15.23 -69.53 -19.67
N ALA A 39 14.53 -70.68 -19.59
CA ALA A 39 14.79 -71.70 -18.58
C ALA A 39 16.12 -72.45 -18.82
N MET A 40 16.52 -72.64 -20.07
CA MET A 40 17.79 -73.28 -20.43
C MET A 40 18.98 -72.37 -20.14
N GLU A 41 18.84 -71.07 -20.39
CA GLU A 41 19.87 -70.06 -20.13
C GLU A 41 20.08 -69.84 -18.62
N ALA A 42 18.99 -69.81 -17.84
CA ALA A 42 19.03 -69.76 -16.39
C ALA A 42 19.71 -71.00 -15.76
N ALA A 43 19.55 -72.18 -16.37
CA ALA A 43 20.17 -73.43 -15.92
C ALA A 43 21.67 -73.52 -16.26
N LEU A 44 22.12 -72.86 -17.33
CA LEU A 44 23.51 -72.88 -17.79
C LEU A 44 24.39 -71.80 -17.14
N PHE A 45 23.85 -70.61 -16.86
CA PHE A 45 24.64 -69.45 -16.43
C PHE A 45 24.37 -68.96 -15.01
N GLY A 46 23.43 -69.57 -14.28
CA GLY A 46 23.28 -69.38 -12.83
C GLY A 46 22.89 -67.95 -12.42
N GLY A 47 21.65 -67.57 -12.70
CA GLY A 47 21.01 -66.35 -12.16
C GLY A 47 19.99 -65.76 -13.13
N PRO A 48 18.89 -65.14 -12.65
CA PRO A 48 17.93 -64.49 -13.52
C PRO A 48 18.61 -63.32 -14.21
N SER A 49 18.82 -63.44 -15.53
CA SER A 49 19.18 -62.29 -16.36
C SER A 49 18.03 -61.29 -16.24
N ALA A 50 18.26 -60.18 -15.54
CA ALA A 50 17.34 -59.07 -15.46
C ALA A 50 17.36 -58.30 -16.80
N VAL A 51 16.94 -58.98 -17.88
CA VAL A 51 16.53 -58.28 -19.10
C VAL A 51 15.26 -57.51 -18.73
N PRO A 52 15.19 -56.18 -18.97
CA PRO A 52 13.95 -55.45 -18.75
C PRO A 52 12.87 -56.17 -19.55
N VAL A 53 11.78 -56.57 -18.88
CA VAL A 53 10.64 -57.19 -19.53
C VAL A 53 10.15 -56.23 -20.60
N ASP A 54 10.43 -56.56 -21.87
CA ASP A 54 9.95 -55.84 -23.04
C ASP A 54 8.42 -55.88 -22.99
N THR A 55 7.85 -54.81 -22.44
CA THR A 55 6.41 -54.69 -22.22
C THR A 55 5.84 -54.25 -23.56
N GLY A 56 5.59 -55.22 -24.44
CA GLY A 56 5.16 -54.95 -25.81
C GLY A 56 4.00 -53.96 -25.92
N PHE A 57 3.89 -53.33 -27.08
CA PHE A 57 2.79 -52.43 -27.38
C PHE A 57 1.51 -53.20 -27.70
N GLU A 58 0.37 -52.60 -27.35
CA GLU A 58 -0.95 -53.06 -27.80
C GLU A 58 -1.22 -52.46 -29.18
N VAL A 59 -1.26 -53.31 -30.21
CA VAL A 59 -1.35 -52.86 -31.60
C VAL A 59 -2.70 -53.22 -32.20
N ASP A 60 -3.51 -52.19 -32.44
CA ASP A 60 -4.76 -52.29 -33.18
C ASP A 60 -4.53 -52.01 -34.67
N SER A 61 -5.30 -52.67 -35.52
CA SER A 61 -5.15 -52.59 -36.98
C SER A 61 -6.40 -52.02 -37.61
N ALA A 62 -6.26 -51.03 -38.49
CA ALA A 62 -7.31 -50.54 -39.36
C ALA A 62 -6.85 -50.66 -40.81
N TYR A 63 -7.71 -51.16 -41.69
CA TYR A 63 -7.32 -51.45 -43.07
C TYR A 63 -7.57 -50.28 -44.03
N GLN A 64 -8.18 -49.21 -43.54
CA GLN A 64 -8.46 -47.96 -44.26
C GLN A 64 -8.52 -46.78 -43.29
N GLY A 65 -8.37 -45.57 -43.82
CA GLY A 65 -8.41 -44.33 -43.04
C GLY A 65 -9.72 -44.09 -42.28
N GLU A 66 -10.89 -44.43 -42.87
CA GLU A 66 -12.17 -44.28 -42.16
C GLU A 66 -12.31 -45.23 -40.97
N GLU A 67 -11.79 -46.46 -41.09
CA GLU A 67 -11.77 -47.42 -39.99
C GLU A 67 -10.86 -46.94 -38.86
N GLY A 68 -9.69 -46.37 -39.20
CA GLY A 68 -8.77 -45.79 -38.21
C GLY A 68 -9.42 -44.64 -37.43
N LEU A 69 -10.14 -43.77 -38.13
CA LEU A 69 -10.88 -42.66 -37.52
C LEU A 69 -11.99 -43.16 -36.58
N ALA A 70 -12.75 -44.18 -36.98
CA ALA A 70 -13.79 -44.77 -36.15
C ALA A 70 -13.20 -45.34 -34.85
N LYS A 71 -12.06 -46.05 -34.94
CA LYS A 71 -11.37 -46.60 -33.75
C LYS A 71 -10.84 -45.53 -32.82
N VAL A 72 -10.29 -44.43 -33.35
CA VAL A 72 -9.82 -43.32 -32.51
C VAL A 72 -10.99 -42.64 -31.81
N LYS A 73 -12.11 -42.41 -32.50
CA LYS A 73 -13.34 -41.88 -31.89
C LYS A 73 -13.85 -42.74 -30.74
N GLU A 74 -13.95 -44.04 -30.98
CA GLU A 74 -14.37 -45.02 -29.97
C GLU A 74 -13.40 -45.04 -28.78
N ALA A 75 -12.10 -45.11 -29.05
CA ALA A 75 -11.06 -45.12 -28.02
C ALA A 75 -11.06 -43.85 -27.14
N VAL A 76 -11.28 -42.67 -27.72
CA VAL A 76 -11.42 -41.42 -26.97
C VAL A 76 -12.69 -41.42 -26.12
N ALA A 77 -13.82 -41.88 -26.68
CA ALA A 77 -15.09 -41.96 -25.96
C ALA A 77 -15.04 -42.95 -24.77
N GLU A 78 -14.31 -44.06 -24.91
CA GLU A 78 -14.07 -45.04 -23.85
C GLU A 78 -13.01 -44.61 -22.82
N GLY A 79 -12.36 -43.45 -23.02
CA GLY A 79 -11.29 -42.97 -22.14
C GLY A 79 -9.97 -43.75 -22.27
N LYS A 80 -9.80 -44.52 -23.34
CA LYS A 80 -8.58 -45.30 -23.66
C LYS A 80 -7.95 -44.83 -24.97
N PRO A 81 -7.50 -43.57 -25.10
CA PRO A 81 -6.96 -43.06 -26.37
C PRO A 81 -5.72 -43.82 -26.84
N TYR A 82 -5.44 -43.79 -28.14
CA TYR A 82 -4.16 -44.27 -28.67
C TYR A 82 -3.07 -43.24 -28.41
N ALA A 83 -1.86 -43.69 -28.08
CA ALA A 83 -0.71 -42.79 -27.90
C ALA A 83 -0.04 -42.46 -29.24
N LEU A 84 -0.03 -43.42 -30.17
CA LEU A 84 0.63 -43.33 -31.47
C LEU A 84 -0.20 -43.98 -32.57
N ALA A 85 -0.21 -43.40 -33.77
CA ALA A 85 -0.71 -44.03 -34.99
C ALA A 85 0.37 -44.10 -36.08
N PHE A 86 0.60 -45.27 -36.66
CA PHE A 86 1.31 -45.43 -37.93
C PHE A 86 0.29 -45.41 -39.05
N VAL A 87 0.43 -44.52 -40.02
CA VAL A 87 -0.55 -44.32 -41.09
C VAL A 87 0.13 -44.36 -42.44
N ASP A 88 -0.31 -45.27 -43.31
CA ASP A 88 0.18 -45.31 -44.68
C ASP A 88 -0.34 -44.17 -45.53
N ILE A 89 0.51 -43.65 -46.43
CA ILE A 89 0.14 -42.54 -47.30
C ILE A 89 -0.84 -42.97 -48.41
N ARG A 90 -0.74 -44.18 -48.95
CA ARG A 90 -1.48 -44.61 -50.16
C ARG A 90 -2.35 -45.85 -49.87
N MET A 91 -3.62 -45.61 -49.55
CA MET A 91 -4.60 -46.68 -49.22
C MET A 91 -5.83 -46.67 -50.15
N PRO A 92 -5.74 -47.11 -51.41
CA PRO A 92 -6.91 -47.22 -52.30
C PRO A 92 -7.90 -48.33 -51.83
N PRO A 93 -9.23 -48.19 -52.04
CA PRO A 93 -9.93 -47.09 -52.71
C PRO A 93 -10.33 -45.91 -51.79
N GLY A 94 -9.94 -45.92 -50.51
CA GLY A 94 -10.38 -44.96 -49.51
C GLY A 94 -9.60 -43.65 -49.46
N ILE A 95 -9.75 -42.93 -48.35
CA ILE A 95 -9.03 -41.67 -48.08
C ILE A 95 -7.53 -41.90 -47.93
N ASP A 96 -6.72 -40.93 -48.37
CA ASP A 96 -5.27 -41.02 -48.27
C ASP A 96 -4.76 -40.80 -46.83
N GLY A 97 -3.49 -41.14 -46.58
CA GLY A 97 -2.91 -41.03 -45.24
C GLY A 97 -2.86 -39.60 -44.72
N VAL A 98 -2.66 -38.61 -45.59
CA VAL A 98 -2.58 -37.19 -45.21
C VAL A 98 -3.94 -36.70 -44.71
N GLU A 99 -5.01 -36.99 -45.45
CA GLU A 99 -6.38 -36.67 -45.04
C GLU A 99 -6.78 -37.45 -43.78
N THR A 100 -6.36 -38.71 -43.66
CA THR A 100 -6.58 -39.52 -42.45
C THR A 100 -6.01 -38.82 -41.22
N VAL A 101 -4.75 -38.38 -41.26
CA VAL A 101 -4.10 -37.70 -40.13
C VAL A 101 -4.79 -36.39 -39.75
N GLN A 102 -5.21 -35.59 -40.73
CA GLN A 102 -5.98 -34.36 -40.45
C GLN A 102 -7.27 -34.65 -39.69
N ARG A 103 -7.97 -35.74 -40.05
CA ARG A 103 -9.21 -36.14 -39.37
C ARG A 103 -8.94 -36.71 -37.99
N LEU A 104 -7.87 -37.50 -37.83
CA LEU A 104 -7.47 -38.05 -36.54
C LEU A 104 -7.18 -36.94 -35.52
N TRP A 105 -6.40 -35.91 -35.88
CA TRP A 105 -6.07 -34.82 -34.95
C TRP A 105 -7.23 -33.89 -34.60
N LYS A 106 -8.30 -33.87 -35.40
CA LYS A 106 -9.53 -33.17 -35.03
C LYS A 106 -10.27 -33.88 -33.89
N GLU A 107 -10.11 -35.19 -33.80
CA GLU A 107 -10.77 -36.01 -32.76
C GLU A 107 -9.88 -36.18 -31.53
N ASP A 108 -8.58 -36.40 -31.73
CA ASP A 108 -7.58 -36.45 -30.65
C ASP A 108 -6.36 -35.60 -31.01
N ALA A 109 -6.30 -34.40 -30.44
CA ALA A 109 -5.19 -33.49 -30.67
C ALA A 109 -3.86 -34.01 -30.13
N ASP A 110 -3.86 -34.84 -29.09
CA ASP A 110 -2.64 -35.30 -28.43
C ASP A 110 -2.00 -36.51 -29.15
N LEU A 111 -2.75 -37.22 -29.98
CA LEU A 111 -2.28 -38.39 -30.75
C LEU A 111 -1.01 -38.09 -31.55
N GLN A 112 0.06 -38.87 -31.31
CA GLN A 112 1.26 -38.81 -32.13
C GLN A 112 1.06 -39.62 -33.41
N VAL A 113 1.65 -39.18 -34.51
CA VAL A 113 1.45 -39.84 -35.82
C VAL A 113 2.77 -40.01 -36.55
N VAL A 114 2.97 -41.20 -37.11
CA VAL A 114 4.05 -41.51 -38.06
C VAL A 114 3.41 -41.83 -39.42
N LEU A 115 3.74 -41.04 -40.44
CA LEU A 115 3.34 -41.30 -41.81
C LEU A 115 4.32 -42.25 -42.50
N CYS A 116 3.81 -43.36 -42.99
CA CYS A 116 4.55 -44.37 -43.72
C CYS A 116 4.50 -44.07 -45.22
N SER A 117 5.65 -43.84 -45.85
CA SER A 117 5.76 -43.42 -47.27
C SER A 117 6.59 -44.39 -48.10
N ALA A 118 6.22 -44.57 -49.38
CA ALA A 118 7.12 -45.13 -50.39
C ALA A 118 7.92 -44.01 -51.08
N TYR A 119 8.92 -44.38 -51.90
CA TYR A 119 9.96 -43.48 -52.44
C TYR A 119 9.45 -42.31 -53.34
N SER A 120 8.15 -42.21 -53.62
CA SER A 120 7.57 -41.33 -54.65
C SER A 120 6.24 -40.65 -54.30
N ASP A 121 5.74 -40.74 -53.07
CA ASP A 121 4.30 -40.48 -52.83
C ASP A 121 3.89 -39.01 -52.73
N TYR A 122 4.69 -38.13 -52.11
CA TYR A 122 4.46 -36.68 -52.00
C TYR A 122 5.76 -35.92 -51.77
N SER A 123 5.80 -34.63 -52.12
CA SER A 123 6.89 -33.74 -51.71
C SER A 123 6.69 -33.24 -50.26
N TRP A 124 7.79 -33.01 -49.53
CA TRP A 124 7.74 -32.51 -48.15
C TRP A 124 7.00 -31.16 -48.03
N GLU A 125 7.09 -30.32 -49.07
CA GLU A 125 6.43 -29.01 -49.14
C GLU A 125 4.90 -29.14 -49.23
N GLU A 126 4.38 -30.04 -50.06
CA GLU A 126 2.94 -30.32 -50.17
C GLU A 126 2.35 -30.87 -48.87
N MET A 127 3.10 -31.74 -48.17
CA MET A 127 2.69 -32.27 -46.87
C MET A 127 2.67 -31.19 -45.80
N THR A 128 3.68 -30.32 -45.77
CA THR A 128 3.76 -29.21 -44.80
C THR A 128 2.64 -28.19 -45.02
N GLN A 129 2.25 -27.94 -46.27
CA GLN A 129 1.15 -27.02 -46.60
C GLN A 129 -0.22 -27.56 -46.16
N ARG A 130 -0.41 -28.89 -46.21
CA ARG A 130 -1.69 -29.53 -45.81
C ARG A 130 -1.79 -29.83 -44.32
N LEU A 131 -0.73 -30.31 -43.69
CA LEU A 131 -0.73 -30.76 -42.28
C LEU A 131 -0.17 -29.73 -41.31
N GLY A 132 0.50 -28.67 -41.81
CA GLY A 132 1.25 -27.73 -41.00
C GLY A 132 2.57 -28.31 -40.48
N ILE A 133 3.48 -27.45 -40.01
CA ILE A 133 4.69 -27.89 -39.29
C ILE A 133 4.27 -28.33 -37.89
N SER A 134 3.94 -29.61 -37.73
CA SER A 134 3.59 -30.18 -36.43
C SER A 134 4.76 -31.02 -35.91
N GLN A 135 5.23 -30.75 -34.69
CA GLN A 135 6.20 -31.61 -34.00
C GLN A 135 5.64 -33.01 -33.67
N ARG A 136 4.38 -33.29 -34.02
CA ARG A 136 3.65 -34.55 -33.77
C ARG A 136 3.61 -35.46 -34.99
N LEU A 137 4.24 -35.05 -36.10
CA LEU A 137 4.35 -35.84 -37.33
C LEU A 137 5.80 -36.22 -37.59
N LEU A 138 6.04 -37.52 -37.77
CA LEU A 138 7.28 -38.04 -38.33
C LEU A 138 6.98 -38.84 -39.59
N ILE A 139 7.96 -38.92 -40.49
CA ILE A 139 7.84 -39.72 -41.73
C ILE A 139 8.78 -40.91 -41.62
N LEU A 140 8.26 -42.09 -41.92
CA LEU A 140 8.99 -43.35 -41.98
C LEU A 140 8.95 -43.89 -43.42
N ARG A 141 10.10 -44.27 -43.98
CA ARG A 141 10.19 -44.74 -45.38
C ARG A 141 10.13 -46.26 -45.46
N LYS A 142 9.35 -46.79 -46.41
CA LYS A 142 9.26 -48.22 -46.74
C LYS A 142 10.45 -48.64 -47.64
N PRO A 143 11.09 -49.82 -47.44
CA PRO A 143 10.85 -50.79 -46.35
C PRO A 143 11.43 -50.33 -45.01
N PHE A 144 10.75 -50.64 -43.92
CA PHE A 144 11.08 -50.17 -42.57
C PHE A 144 12.17 -51.01 -41.90
N ASP A 145 13.03 -50.37 -41.10
CA ASP A 145 13.90 -51.08 -40.15
C ASP A 145 13.14 -51.33 -38.83
N ASN A 146 13.21 -52.56 -38.32
CA ASN A 146 12.58 -52.96 -37.05
C ASN A 146 13.03 -52.07 -35.87
N ILE A 147 14.31 -51.67 -35.86
CA ILE A 147 14.89 -50.83 -34.81
C ILE A 147 14.29 -49.42 -34.89
N GLU A 148 14.13 -48.87 -36.09
CA GLU A 148 13.57 -47.53 -36.32
C GLU A 148 12.11 -47.45 -35.87
N VAL A 149 11.28 -48.43 -36.25
CA VAL A 149 9.87 -48.54 -35.83
C VAL A 149 9.76 -48.61 -34.31
N ARG A 150 10.59 -49.43 -33.66
CA ARG A 150 10.58 -49.59 -32.20
C ARG A 150 11.04 -48.31 -31.47
N GLN A 151 12.09 -47.66 -31.96
CA GLN A 151 12.58 -46.40 -31.40
C GLN A 151 11.52 -45.29 -31.50
N LEU A 152 10.85 -45.17 -32.65
CA LEU A 152 9.75 -44.22 -32.86
C LEU A 152 8.58 -44.50 -31.92
N ALA A 153 8.20 -45.78 -31.78
CA ALA A 153 7.13 -46.18 -30.87
C ALA A 153 7.42 -45.79 -29.43
N HIS A 154 8.62 -46.08 -28.90
CA HIS A 154 8.98 -45.67 -27.54
C HIS A 154 9.04 -44.14 -27.38
N ALA A 155 9.74 -43.44 -28.28
CA ALA A 155 9.94 -42.00 -28.16
C ALA A 155 8.62 -41.21 -28.24
N LEU A 156 7.72 -41.58 -29.16
CA LEU A 156 6.47 -40.86 -29.35
C LEU A 156 5.42 -41.19 -28.28
N THR A 157 5.36 -42.43 -27.80
CA THR A 157 4.45 -42.78 -26.69
C THR A 157 4.89 -42.14 -25.38
N GLU A 158 6.20 -42.05 -25.11
CA GLU A 158 6.73 -41.28 -23.97
C GLU A 158 6.42 -39.78 -24.11
N LYS A 159 6.61 -39.21 -25.32
CA LYS A 159 6.24 -37.82 -25.60
C LYS A 159 4.76 -37.53 -25.36
N TRP A 160 3.87 -38.43 -25.79
CA TRP A 160 2.42 -38.32 -25.56
C TRP A 160 2.11 -38.24 -24.06
N GLU A 161 2.71 -39.15 -23.29
CA GLU A 161 2.50 -39.22 -21.84
C GLU A 161 3.00 -37.94 -21.14
N LEU A 162 4.22 -37.47 -21.49
CA LEU A 162 4.81 -36.27 -20.92
C LEU A 162 3.97 -35.02 -21.22
N LEU A 163 3.45 -34.88 -22.45
CA LEU A 163 2.59 -33.75 -22.83
C LEU A 163 1.30 -33.74 -22.00
N ARG A 164 0.66 -34.90 -21.84
CA ARG A 164 -0.58 -35.01 -21.07
C ARG A 164 -0.37 -34.77 -19.59
N GLN A 165 0.75 -35.23 -19.03
CA GLN A 165 1.15 -34.92 -17.65
C GLN A 165 1.41 -33.42 -17.47
N SER A 166 2.05 -32.77 -18.44
CA SER A 166 2.29 -31.33 -18.41
C SER A 166 0.98 -30.53 -18.42
N HIS A 167 0.04 -30.88 -19.31
CA HIS A 167 -1.27 -30.22 -19.37
C HIS A 167 -2.03 -30.36 -18.05
N ARG A 168 -2.08 -31.56 -17.46
CA ARG A 168 -2.72 -31.77 -16.15
C ARG A 168 -2.09 -30.92 -15.04
N ARG A 169 -0.74 -30.87 -14.97
CA ARG A 169 -0.05 -30.05 -13.97
C ARG A 169 -0.35 -28.56 -14.12
N LEU A 170 -0.45 -28.06 -15.36
CA LEU A 170 -0.82 -26.66 -15.61
C LEU A 170 -2.24 -26.36 -15.16
N GLU A 171 -3.19 -27.26 -15.42
CA GLU A 171 -4.57 -27.11 -14.94
C GLU A 171 -4.63 -27.10 -13.41
N ASP A 172 -3.92 -28.01 -12.75
CA ASP A 172 -3.88 -28.09 -11.29
C ASP A 172 -3.28 -26.82 -10.66
N LEU A 173 -2.14 -26.36 -11.18
CA LEU A 173 -1.50 -25.12 -10.72
C LEU A 173 -2.40 -23.89 -10.94
N THR A 174 -3.11 -23.84 -12.07
CA THR A 174 -4.02 -22.73 -12.36
C THR A 174 -5.14 -22.66 -11.33
N ARG A 175 -5.72 -23.83 -10.96
CA ARG A 175 -6.75 -23.90 -9.91
C ARG A 175 -6.21 -23.47 -8.54
N GLU A 176 -5.01 -23.91 -8.17
CA GLU A 176 -4.37 -23.54 -6.89
C GLU A 176 -4.11 -22.03 -6.81
N VAL A 177 -3.63 -21.42 -7.89
CA VAL A 177 -3.45 -19.95 -7.98
C VAL A 177 -4.78 -19.21 -7.83
N GLU A 178 -5.85 -19.69 -8.48
CA GLU A 178 -7.18 -19.09 -8.35
C GLU A 178 -7.75 -19.21 -6.93
N GLU A 179 -7.47 -20.30 -6.22
CA GLU A 179 -7.84 -20.48 -4.81
C GLU A 179 -7.09 -19.52 -3.90
N TRP A 180 -5.77 -19.48 -3.97
CA TRP A 180 -4.97 -18.56 -3.15
C TRP A 180 -5.27 -17.09 -3.45
N THR A 181 -5.53 -16.74 -4.71
CA THR A 181 -5.89 -15.37 -5.07
C THR A 181 -7.20 -14.94 -4.39
N ARG A 182 -8.19 -15.85 -4.31
CA ARG A 182 -9.46 -15.59 -3.59
C ARG A 182 -9.24 -15.46 -2.09
N GLU A 183 -8.45 -16.35 -1.48
CA GLU A 183 -8.15 -16.28 -0.05
C GLU A 183 -7.40 -15.01 0.33
N LEU A 184 -6.41 -14.62 -0.47
CA LEU A 184 -5.62 -13.41 -0.27
C LEU A 184 -6.49 -12.16 -0.42
N ALA A 185 -7.38 -12.11 -1.42
CA ALA A 185 -8.33 -11.00 -1.57
C ALA A 185 -9.24 -10.86 -0.34
N ALA A 186 -9.77 -11.98 0.18
CA ALA A 186 -10.60 -11.97 1.39
C ALA A 186 -9.81 -11.61 2.67
N ALA A 187 -8.53 -11.98 2.76
CA ALA A 187 -7.66 -11.58 3.87
C ALA A 187 -7.34 -10.08 3.82
N ASN A 188 -7.00 -9.55 2.64
CA ASN A 188 -6.73 -8.12 2.44
C ASN A 188 -7.93 -7.24 2.78
N GLU A 189 -9.15 -7.66 2.41
CA GLU A 189 -10.36 -6.91 2.73
C GLU A 189 -10.63 -6.89 4.24
N ARG A 190 -10.43 -8.02 4.93
CA ARG A 190 -10.53 -8.09 6.39
C ARG A 190 -9.52 -7.16 7.08
N LEU A 191 -8.26 -7.21 6.66
CA LEU A 191 -7.21 -6.34 7.20
C LEU A 191 -7.52 -4.87 7.00
N ARG A 192 -7.99 -4.48 5.80
CA ARG A 192 -8.40 -3.09 5.53
C ARG A 192 -9.48 -2.61 6.50
N LYS A 193 -10.52 -3.42 6.69
CA LYS A 193 -11.60 -3.10 7.62
C LYS A 193 -11.10 -2.97 9.07
N GLU A 194 -10.23 -3.88 9.53
CA GLU A 194 -9.64 -3.80 10.87
C GLU A 194 -8.79 -2.53 11.06
N MET A 195 -8.03 -2.11 10.04
CA MET A 195 -7.27 -0.86 10.09
C MET A 195 -8.19 0.36 10.19
N GLU A 196 -9.27 0.40 9.42
CA GLU A 196 -10.25 1.50 9.46
C GLU A 196 -10.95 1.60 10.83
N ASP A 197 -11.38 0.46 11.36
CA ASP A 197 -12.01 0.40 12.69
C ASP A 197 -11.02 0.82 13.78
N ARG A 198 -9.76 0.39 13.69
CA ARG A 198 -8.70 0.81 14.62
C ARG A 198 -8.43 2.31 14.54
N ALA A 199 -8.30 2.89 13.35
CA ALA A 199 -8.10 4.32 13.18
C ALA A 199 -9.26 5.14 13.78
N ARG A 200 -10.51 4.67 13.61
CA ARG A 200 -11.69 5.31 14.21
C ARG A 200 -11.68 5.24 15.74
N LEU A 201 -11.25 4.11 16.31
CA LEU A 201 -11.13 3.96 17.77
C LEU A 201 -10.01 4.82 18.35
N GLU A 202 -8.85 4.88 17.70
CA GLU A 202 -7.74 5.74 18.11
C GLU A 202 -8.17 7.22 18.12
N LEU A 203 -8.88 7.70 17.10
CA LEU A 203 -9.42 9.06 17.07
C LEU A 203 -10.38 9.32 18.25
N ARG A 204 -11.28 8.38 18.56
CA ARG A 204 -12.21 8.51 19.70
C ARG A 204 -11.47 8.54 21.04
N LEU A 205 -10.42 7.73 21.19
CA LEU A 205 -9.59 7.73 22.40
C LEU A 205 -8.88 9.07 22.61
N VAL A 206 -8.29 9.64 21.55
CA VAL A 206 -7.67 10.97 21.61
C VAL A 206 -8.69 12.03 22.02
N GLN A 207 -9.90 12.00 21.45
CA GLN A 207 -10.98 12.92 21.83
C GLN A 207 -11.42 12.73 23.29
N ALA A 208 -11.54 11.49 23.76
CA ALA A 208 -11.92 11.18 25.14
C ALA A 208 -10.85 11.65 26.13
N GLN A 209 -9.57 11.39 25.86
CA GLN A 209 -8.45 11.87 26.68
C GLN A 209 -8.41 13.40 26.75
N ARG A 210 -8.71 14.08 25.63
CA ARG A 210 -8.79 15.54 25.60
C ARG A 210 -9.96 16.09 26.40
N LEU A 211 -11.14 15.46 26.31
CA LEU A 211 -12.30 15.84 27.12
C LEU A 211 -12.03 15.61 28.62
N GLU A 212 -11.34 14.53 28.97
CA GLU A 212 -10.91 14.27 30.35
C GLU A 212 -9.93 15.34 30.84
N ALA A 213 -8.92 15.70 30.03
CA ALA A 213 -8.00 16.79 30.33
C ALA A 213 -8.77 18.11 30.49
N LEU A 214 -9.67 18.45 29.56
CA LEU A 214 -10.53 19.64 29.62
C LEU A 214 -11.36 19.65 30.91
N GLY A 215 -11.92 18.50 31.30
CA GLY A 215 -12.70 18.32 32.52
C GLY A 215 -11.89 18.58 33.80
N ARG A 216 -10.67 18.03 33.91
CA ARG A 216 -9.76 18.30 35.04
C ARG A 216 -9.31 19.76 35.08
N LEU A 217 -9.11 20.38 33.91
CA LEU A 217 -8.63 21.76 33.78
C LEU A 217 -9.73 22.81 33.99
N SER A 218 -11.01 22.44 33.85
CA SER A 218 -12.16 23.33 34.05
C SER A 218 -12.22 23.88 35.48
N ALA A 219 -11.80 23.10 36.49
CA ALA A 219 -11.71 23.57 37.87
C ALA A 219 -10.63 24.64 38.06
N GLY A 220 -9.47 24.49 37.39
CA GLY A 220 -8.40 25.49 37.39
C GLY A 220 -8.81 26.79 36.68
N LEU A 221 -9.49 26.66 35.53
CA LEU A 221 -10.03 27.82 34.80
C LEU A 221 -11.07 28.58 35.61
N ALA A 222 -11.99 27.87 36.28
CA ALA A 222 -12.98 28.50 37.15
C ALA A 222 -12.30 29.32 38.26
N HIS A 223 -11.25 28.77 38.88
CA HIS A 223 -10.47 29.50 39.89
C HIS A 223 -9.74 30.72 39.30
N GLU A 224 -9.16 30.60 38.11
CA GLU A 224 -8.46 31.71 37.45
C GLU A 224 -9.39 32.81 36.93
N ILE A 225 -10.65 32.49 36.60
CA ILE A 225 -11.68 33.48 36.24
C ILE A 225 -12.22 34.16 37.50
N ASN A 226 -12.45 33.40 38.57
CA ASN A 226 -13.00 33.93 39.82
C ASN A 226 -12.07 34.95 40.50
N ASN A 227 -10.75 34.80 40.34
CA ASN A 227 -9.75 35.72 40.89
C ASN A 227 -9.90 37.18 40.37
N PRO A 228 -9.74 37.46 39.06
CA PRO A 228 -9.96 38.80 38.53
C PRO A 228 -11.41 39.26 38.68
N LEU A 229 -12.39 38.35 38.65
CA LEU A 229 -13.79 38.72 38.89
C LEU A 229 -13.99 39.30 40.30
N SER A 230 -13.33 38.73 41.30
CA SER A 230 -13.37 39.24 42.67
C SER A 230 -12.74 40.63 42.79
N VAL A 231 -11.66 40.91 42.04
CA VAL A 231 -11.07 42.26 41.94
C VAL A 231 -12.06 43.25 41.31
N ILE A 232 -12.68 42.90 40.19
CA ILE A 232 -13.71 43.73 39.54
C ILE A 232 -14.86 44.03 40.51
N MET A 233 -15.37 43.01 41.20
CA MET A 233 -16.46 43.17 42.16
C MET A 233 -16.07 44.08 43.34
N ALA A 234 -14.84 43.94 43.86
CA ALA A 234 -14.32 44.80 44.91
C ALA A 234 -14.17 46.25 44.42
N SER A 235 -13.58 46.45 43.25
CA SER A 235 -13.39 47.78 42.64
C SER A 235 -14.71 48.50 42.39
N VAL A 236 -15.68 47.83 41.77
CA VAL A 236 -17.02 48.39 41.51
C VAL A 236 -17.76 48.65 42.83
N GLY A 237 -17.61 47.75 43.81
CA GLY A 237 -18.18 47.92 45.15
C GLY A 237 -17.63 49.15 45.88
N PHE A 238 -16.31 49.38 45.80
CA PHE A 238 -15.64 50.55 46.36
C PHE A 238 -16.11 51.84 45.69
N ILE A 239 -16.08 51.90 44.35
CA ILE A 239 -16.55 53.07 43.59
C ILE A 239 -17.99 53.41 43.95
N ARG A 240 -18.88 52.42 44.07
CA ARG A 240 -20.27 52.64 44.49
C ARG A 240 -20.36 53.21 45.91
N SER A 241 -19.58 52.68 46.85
CA SER A 241 -19.57 53.16 48.24
C SER A 241 -19.14 54.62 48.34
N GLU A 242 -18.08 55.00 47.61
CA GLU A 242 -17.57 56.38 47.57
C GLU A 242 -18.59 57.35 46.97
N LEU A 243 -19.27 56.96 45.88
CA LEU A 243 -20.33 57.75 45.27
C LEU A 243 -21.55 57.90 46.19
N ASP A 244 -21.94 56.84 46.90
CA ASP A 244 -23.05 56.87 47.86
C ASP A 244 -22.74 57.76 49.08
N ASP A 245 -21.49 57.77 49.57
CA ASP A 245 -21.07 58.64 50.68
C ASP A 245 -21.07 60.11 50.25
N GLN A 246 -20.50 60.42 49.07
CA GLN A 246 -20.58 61.75 48.47
C GLN A 246 -22.02 62.25 48.32
N ALA A 247 -22.94 61.41 47.82
CA ALA A 247 -24.34 61.76 47.63
C ALA A 247 -25.07 62.07 48.96
N LYS A 248 -24.61 61.52 50.07
CA LYS A 248 -25.14 61.78 51.43
C LYS A 248 -24.49 62.98 52.12
N GLY A 249 -23.64 63.74 51.41
CA GLY A 249 -22.92 64.88 51.95
C GLY A 249 -21.61 64.52 52.68
N GLY A 250 -21.09 63.31 52.44
CA GLY A 250 -19.80 62.82 52.94
C GLY A 250 -18.60 63.46 52.24
N ARG A 251 -17.41 62.87 52.43
CA ARG A 251 -16.16 63.41 51.88
C ARG A 251 -16.16 63.27 50.36
N GLN A 252 -15.63 64.26 49.66
CA GLN A 252 -15.40 64.15 48.22
C GLN A 252 -14.28 63.11 47.96
N ALA A 253 -14.68 61.93 47.51
CA ALA A 253 -13.82 60.90 46.93
C ALA A 253 -12.74 61.46 46.01
N ASP A 254 -11.53 60.92 46.13
CA ASP A 254 -10.37 61.32 45.34
C ASP A 254 -10.51 60.79 43.90
N PRO A 255 -10.56 61.67 42.88
CA PRO A 255 -10.64 61.25 41.48
C PRO A 255 -9.47 60.35 41.05
N VAL A 256 -8.29 60.50 41.64
CA VAL A 256 -7.12 59.68 41.33
C VAL A 256 -7.32 58.25 41.85
N GLU A 257 -7.77 58.10 43.10
CA GLU A 257 -8.07 56.81 43.71
C GLU A 257 -9.20 56.07 42.95
N LEU A 258 -10.27 56.78 42.60
CA LEU A 258 -11.35 56.21 41.78
C LEU A 258 -10.85 55.77 40.39
N SER A 259 -9.92 56.53 39.79
CA SER A 259 -9.33 56.17 38.51
C SER A 259 -8.43 54.94 38.61
N GLU A 260 -7.64 54.79 39.68
CA GLU A 260 -6.80 53.61 39.93
C GLU A 260 -7.67 52.36 40.12
N VAL A 261 -8.68 52.43 40.98
CA VAL A 261 -9.60 51.31 41.24
C VAL A 261 -10.38 50.91 39.98
N CYS A 262 -10.77 51.88 39.15
CA CYS A 262 -11.41 51.63 37.86
C CYS A 262 -10.44 50.97 36.86
N SER A 263 -9.18 51.39 36.85
CA SER A 263 -8.13 50.76 36.05
C SER A 263 -7.92 49.29 36.45
N ASP A 264 -7.95 48.97 37.75
CA ASP A 264 -7.86 47.60 38.24
C ASP A 264 -9.04 46.72 37.78
N ALA A 265 -10.25 47.28 37.76
CA ALA A 265 -11.42 46.59 37.23
C ALA A 265 -11.29 46.33 35.71
N LEU A 266 -10.81 47.30 34.95
CA LEU A 266 -10.59 47.15 33.51
C LEU A 266 -9.51 46.10 33.21
N LEU A 267 -8.41 46.10 33.96
CA LEU A 267 -7.36 45.07 33.88
C LEU A 267 -7.91 43.67 34.21
N GLY A 268 -8.74 43.56 35.25
CA GLY A 268 -9.43 42.32 35.60
C GLY A 268 -10.34 41.81 34.48
N ALA A 269 -11.12 42.70 33.87
CA ALA A 269 -12.04 42.35 32.79
C ALA A 269 -11.30 41.89 31.53
N ASP A 270 -10.24 42.60 31.15
CA ASP A 270 -9.38 42.23 30.03
C ASP A 270 -8.72 40.85 30.24
N ARG A 271 -8.32 40.54 31.48
CA ARG A 271 -7.78 39.23 31.84
C ARG A 271 -8.81 38.11 31.67
N ILE A 272 -10.06 38.32 32.09
CA ILE A 272 -11.14 37.35 31.88
C ILE A 272 -11.38 37.12 30.38
N LEU A 273 -11.41 38.20 29.58
CA LEU A 273 -11.60 38.11 28.13
C LEU A 273 -10.49 37.27 27.48
N ARG A 274 -9.23 37.49 27.89
CA ARG A 274 -8.08 36.69 27.43
C ARG A 274 -8.22 35.22 27.79
N LEU A 275 -8.55 34.89 29.04
CA LEU A 275 -8.75 33.50 29.49
C LEU A 275 -9.86 32.78 28.72
N VAL A 276 -11.00 33.45 28.48
CA VAL A 276 -12.12 32.87 27.74
C VAL A 276 -11.76 32.64 26.26
N ASN A 277 -11.03 33.59 25.66
CA ASN A 277 -10.56 33.43 24.28
C ASN A 277 -9.55 32.29 24.16
N ASP A 278 -8.53 32.23 25.02
CA ASP A 278 -7.55 31.15 25.06
C ASP A 278 -8.23 29.77 25.21
N PHE A 279 -9.23 29.68 26.09
CA PHE A 279 -10.00 28.45 26.30
C PHE A 279 -10.87 28.06 25.10
N ARG A 280 -11.53 29.03 24.47
CA ARG A 280 -12.33 28.82 23.26
C ARG A 280 -11.45 28.34 22.09
N LEU A 281 -10.24 28.89 22.00
CA LEU A 281 -9.26 28.51 20.98
C LEU A 281 -8.73 27.09 21.24
N PHE A 282 -8.38 26.77 22.49
CA PHE A 282 -8.03 25.39 22.89
C PHE A 282 -9.16 24.39 22.60
N SER A 283 -10.42 24.80 22.70
CA SER A 283 -11.59 23.96 22.41
C SER A 283 -11.91 23.80 20.92
N LYS A 284 -11.44 24.72 20.06
CA LYS A 284 -11.79 24.80 18.63
C LYS A 284 -10.72 24.28 17.66
N LEU A 285 -9.68 23.59 18.15
CA LEU A 285 -8.61 23.07 17.30
C LEU A 285 -9.07 22.05 16.24
N ASP A 286 -10.29 21.51 16.33
CA ASP A 286 -10.88 20.62 15.32
C ASP A 286 -11.98 21.34 14.53
N GLY A 287 -11.94 21.26 13.19
CA GLY A 287 -13.00 21.75 12.29
C GLY A 287 -12.70 23.06 11.55
N GLN A 288 -11.49 23.60 11.68
CA GLN A 288 -11.01 24.65 10.78
C GLN A 288 -10.86 24.07 9.35
N PRO A 289 -11.37 24.73 8.30
CA PRO A 289 -11.16 24.29 6.94
C PRO A 289 -9.66 24.26 6.64
N GLN A 290 -9.17 23.11 6.19
CA GLN A 290 -7.79 22.98 5.73
C GLN A 290 -7.72 23.35 4.25
N ALA A 291 -6.74 24.16 3.91
CA ALA A 291 -6.48 24.64 2.57
C ALA A 291 -4.97 24.74 2.32
N TRP A 292 -4.63 25.08 1.09
CA TRP A 292 -3.29 25.53 0.75
C TRP A 292 -3.10 26.95 1.27
N VAL A 293 -2.13 27.12 2.17
CA VAL A 293 -1.89 28.37 2.86
C VAL A 293 -0.55 28.95 2.42
N ASP A 294 -0.58 30.21 1.96
CA ASP A 294 0.63 31.01 1.78
C ASP A 294 1.10 31.52 3.13
N LEU A 295 2.25 31.01 3.59
CA LEU A 295 2.83 31.40 4.88
C LEU A 295 3.26 32.87 4.92
N ARG A 296 3.55 33.51 3.77
CA ARG A 296 3.96 34.91 3.75
C ARG A 296 2.83 35.82 4.23
N GLU A 297 1.64 35.64 3.68
CA GLU A 297 0.45 36.42 4.07
C GLU A 297 0.12 36.22 5.54
N VAL A 298 0.16 34.96 6.00
CA VAL A 298 -0.09 34.61 7.41
C VAL A 298 0.92 35.29 8.34
N LEU A 299 2.21 35.27 8.01
CA LEU A 299 3.25 35.89 8.83
C LEU A 299 3.12 37.41 8.87
N ASP A 300 2.73 38.05 7.77
CA ASP A 300 2.49 39.48 7.71
C ASP A 300 1.26 39.89 8.54
N HIS A 301 0.16 39.12 8.49
CA HIS A 301 -1.02 39.32 9.35
C HIS A 301 -0.69 39.14 10.83
N ALA A 302 -0.01 38.05 11.19
CA ALA A 302 0.42 37.79 12.56
C ALA A 302 1.33 38.90 13.10
N LEU A 303 2.24 39.42 12.28
CA LEU A 303 3.12 40.53 12.65
C LEU A 303 2.36 41.85 12.83
N SER A 304 1.40 42.13 11.96
CA SER A 304 0.50 43.29 12.11
C SER A 304 -0.25 43.24 13.43
N GLY A 305 -0.81 42.06 13.78
CA GLY A 305 -1.50 41.83 15.05
C GLY A 305 -0.60 41.93 16.29
N ALA A 306 0.67 41.52 16.18
CA ALA A 306 1.64 41.58 17.28
C ALA A 306 2.29 42.96 17.49
N SER A 307 2.07 43.91 16.57
CA SER A 307 2.76 45.20 16.54
C SER A 307 2.70 45.98 17.86
N TYR A 308 1.54 45.97 18.53
CA TYR A 308 1.36 46.64 19.82
C TYR A 308 2.24 46.04 20.93
N ASN A 309 2.37 44.72 20.98
CA ASN A 309 3.15 44.01 22.01
C ASN A 309 4.65 44.02 21.74
N LEU A 310 5.07 44.09 20.48
CA LEU A 310 6.47 44.26 20.12
C LEU A 310 6.99 45.65 20.50
N GLY A 311 6.12 46.67 20.49
CA GLY A 311 6.46 48.04 20.85
C GLY A 311 7.21 48.79 19.74
N PRO A 312 7.10 50.13 19.69
CA PRO A 312 7.53 50.93 18.55
C PRO A 312 9.05 51.00 18.35
N LYS A 313 9.85 50.61 19.36
CA LYS A 313 11.32 50.63 19.31
C LYS A 313 11.94 49.33 18.82
N THR A 314 11.13 48.28 18.62
CA THR A 314 11.62 46.96 18.25
C THR A 314 12.00 46.89 16.79
N GLN A 315 13.24 46.51 16.52
CA GLN A 315 13.71 46.25 15.16
C GLN A 315 13.19 44.89 14.71
N VAL A 316 12.31 44.89 13.70
CA VAL A 316 11.79 43.67 13.10
C VAL A 316 12.55 43.37 11.80
N VAL A 317 13.21 42.21 11.75
CA VAL A 317 13.92 41.70 10.58
C VAL A 317 13.07 40.61 9.94
N ARG A 318 12.78 40.72 8.64
CA ARG A 318 12.04 39.72 7.86
C ARG A 318 12.98 39.10 6.83
N ASP A 319 13.18 37.80 6.89
CA ASP A 319 13.96 37.00 5.93
C ASP A 319 13.09 35.87 5.38
N PHE A 320 12.24 36.21 4.40
CA PHE A 320 11.30 35.27 3.78
C PHE A 320 11.86 34.82 2.44
N GLN A 321 12.36 33.59 2.40
CA GLN A 321 12.67 32.93 1.13
C GLN A 321 11.38 32.55 0.40
N ASP A 322 11.53 32.14 -0.85
CA ASP A 322 10.42 31.50 -1.58
C ASP A 322 10.19 30.11 -0.99
N VAL A 323 9.03 29.91 -0.36
CA VAL A 323 8.68 28.67 0.33
C VAL A 323 7.39 28.11 -0.26
N PRO A 324 7.27 26.79 -0.43
CA PRO A 324 6.05 26.20 -0.95
C PRO A 324 4.88 26.43 0.02
N PRO A 325 3.63 26.47 -0.50
CA PRO A 325 2.45 26.53 0.34
C PRO A 325 2.35 25.30 1.23
N VAL A 326 1.78 25.49 2.42
CA VAL A 326 1.58 24.42 3.41
C VAL A 326 0.11 24.02 3.48
N TRP A 327 -0.15 22.77 3.81
CA TRP A 327 -1.52 22.28 4.00
C TRP A 327 -1.95 22.51 5.45
N GLY A 328 -2.97 23.33 5.66
CA GLY A 328 -3.44 23.63 7.01
C GLY A 328 -4.54 24.70 7.08
N SER A 329 -4.82 25.15 8.30
CA SER A 329 -5.73 26.26 8.55
C SER A 329 -4.95 27.57 8.59
N GLU A 330 -5.30 28.51 7.72
CA GLU A 330 -4.73 29.87 7.70
C GLU A 330 -4.88 30.53 9.08
N GLN A 331 -6.10 30.53 9.63
CA GLN A 331 -6.41 31.08 10.95
C GLN A 331 -5.62 30.39 12.08
N GLY A 332 -5.46 29.07 12.00
CA GLY A 332 -4.69 28.30 12.97
C GLY A 332 -3.20 28.69 12.95
N LEU A 333 -2.61 28.80 11.75
CA LEU A 333 -1.22 29.19 11.57
C LEU A 333 -0.98 30.65 11.98
N GLU A 334 -1.87 31.57 11.62
CA GLU A 334 -1.80 32.98 12.05
C GLU A 334 -1.76 33.07 13.58
N GLN A 335 -2.58 32.27 14.26
CA GLN A 335 -2.61 32.22 15.71
C GLN A 335 -1.31 31.69 16.33
N VAL A 336 -0.68 30.67 15.72
CA VAL A 336 0.62 30.15 16.17
C VAL A 336 1.66 31.29 16.11
N PHE A 337 1.77 31.96 14.97
CA PHE A 337 2.78 32.99 14.79
C PHE A 337 2.48 34.23 15.63
N LEU A 338 1.22 34.65 15.75
CA LEU A 338 0.80 35.72 16.64
C LEU A 338 1.16 35.40 18.11
N GLY A 339 0.93 34.16 18.54
CA GLY A 339 1.28 33.70 19.89
C GLY A 339 2.79 33.76 20.16
N LEU A 340 3.60 33.30 19.21
CA LEU A 340 5.06 33.34 19.31
C LEU A 340 5.60 34.78 19.29
N LEU A 341 5.06 35.65 18.43
CA LEU A 341 5.45 37.07 18.36
C LEU A 341 5.04 37.84 19.61
N ASN A 342 3.86 37.56 20.18
CA ASN A 342 3.45 38.14 21.46
C ASN A 342 4.35 37.68 22.60
N ASN A 343 4.82 36.43 22.59
CA ASN A 343 5.80 35.95 23.57
C ASN A 343 7.15 36.66 23.41
N ALA A 344 7.62 36.86 22.18
CA ALA A 344 8.81 37.67 21.90
C ALA A 344 8.64 39.10 22.44
N GLY A 345 7.53 39.78 22.14
CA GLY A 345 7.25 41.13 22.64
C GLY A 345 7.31 41.24 24.16
N HIS A 346 6.78 40.25 24.88
CA HIS A 346 6.88 40.19 26.35
C HIS A 346 8.33 40.05 26.84
N ALA A 347 9.13 39.22 26.19
CA ALA A 347 10.54 39.01 26.54
C ALA A 347 11.41 40.26 26.26
N LEU A 348 10.94 41.16 25.38
CA LEU A 348 11.68 42.33 24.92
C LEU A 348 11.44 43.60 25.75
N LYS A 349 10.43 43.65 26.63
CA LYS A 349 10.03 44.87 27.36
C LYS A 349 11.18 45.62 28.06
N ASN A 350 12.17 44.91 28.58
CA ASN A 350 13.32 45.47 29.31
C ASN A 350 14.65 45.33 28.55
N THR A 351 14.59 45.12 27.23
CA THR A 351 15.79 44.96 26.38
C THR A 351 16.21 46.32 25.82
N ALA A 352 17.51 46.65 25.92
CA ALA A 352 18.02 47.96 25.49
C ALA A 352 17.86 48.22 23.98
N GLU A 353 18.18 47.20 23.17
CA GLU A 353 17.99 47.22 21.71
C GLU A 353 17.13 46.02 21.30
N PRO A 354 15.80 46.13 21.39
CA PRO A 354 14.93 44.99 21.14
C PRO A 354 14.91 44.63 19.65
N ARG A 355 15.14 43.35 19.33
CA ARG A 355 15.18 42.82 17.98
C ARG A 355 14.39 41.52 17.89
N VAL A 356 13.59 41.39 16.83
CA VAL A 356 12.93 40.13 16.44
C VAL A 356 13.25 39.84 14.98
N ALA A 357 13.69 38.63 14.69
CA ALA A 357 13.84 38.13 13.34
C ALA A 357 12.79 37.05 13.05
N ILE A 358 12.14 37.15 11.90
CA ILE A 358 11.21 36.14 11.37
C ILE A 358 11.82 35.61 10.09
N ILE A 359 12.14 34.32 10.08
CA ILE A 359 12.88 33.67 9.00
C ILE A 359 12.03 32.53 8.47
N ALA A 360 11.75 32.48 7.16
CA ALA A 360 11.01 31.39 6.54
C ALA A 360 11.86 30.75 5.44
N ARG A 361 12.07 29.42 5.54
CA ARG A 361 12.94 28.65 4.64
C ARG A 361 12.34 27.30 4.29
N GLN A 362 12.60 26.82 3.09
CA GLN A 362 12.31 25.45 2.71
C GLN A 362 13.33 24.50 3.34
N ARG A 363 12.87 23.34 3.80
CA ARG A 363 13.69 22.25 4.35
C ARG A 363 14.05 21.25 3.24
N GLU A 364 15.10 20.48 3.44
CA GLU A 364 15.56 19.46 2.48
C GLU A 364 14.49 18.38 2.19
N ASP A 365 13.62 18.09 3.15
CA ASP A 365 12.50 17.15 3.01
C ASP A 365 11.29 17.73 2.25
N GLY A 366 11.43 18.96 1.72
CA GLY A 366 10.38 19.67 0.99
C GLY A 366 9.37 20.38 1.90
N GLY A 367 9.46 20.24 3.22
CA GLY A 367 8.65 20.99 4.18
C GLY A 367 9.12 22.44 4.35
N VAL A 368 8.44 23.18 5.22
CA VAL A 368 8.77 24.57 5.52
C VAL A 368 9.19 24.72 6.98
N MET A 369 10.21 25.54 7.24
CA MET A 369 10.61 25.95 8.57
C MET A 369 10.42 27.45 8.72
N VAL A 370 9.73 27.84 9.78
CA VAL A 370 9.62 29.23 10.21
C VAL A 370 10.33 29.39 11.55
N GLU A 371 11.31 30.28 11.62
CA GLU A 371 12.02 30.63 12.85
C GLU A 371 11.60 32.03 13.32
N ILE A 372 11.24 32.14 14.60
CA ILE A 372 11.03 33.42 15.29
C ILE A 372 12.10 33.52 16.36
N ARG A 373 13.01 34.49 16.17
CA ARG A 373 14.16 34.73 17.05
C ARG A 373 14.06 36.10 17.71
N ASP A 374 14.06 36.13 19.03
CA ASP A 374 14.19 37.35 19.81
C ASP A 374 15.55 37.45 20.50
N ASN A 375 15.91 38.64 20.98
CA ASN A 375 17.06 38.89 21.84
C ASN A 375 16.66 39.32 23.26
N GLY A 376 15.51 38.84 23.74
CA GLY A 376 14.97 39.18 25.05
C GLY A 376 15.64 38.43 26.20
N THR A 377 14.92 38.30 27.31
CA THR A 377 15.44 37.69 28.56
C THR A 377 15.83 36.22 28.44
N GLY A 378 15.34 35.51 27.41
CA GLY A 378 15.55 34.07 27.24
C GLY A 378 14.85 33.20 28.29
N ILE A 379 15.05 31.89 28.19
CA ILE A 379 14.40 30.84 29.00
C ILE A 379 15.47 29.99 29.67
N ALA A 380 15.31 29.71 30.97
CA ALA A 380 16.21 28.81 31.70
C ALA A 380 16.06 27.36 31.22
N LYS A 381 17.17 26.61 31.17
CA LYS A 381 17.21 25.23 30.66
C LYS A 381 16.22 24.29 31.36
N GLU A 382 16.00 24.50 32.66
CA GLU A 382 15.05 23.75 33.49
C GLU A 382 13.57 23.95 33.09
N HIS A 383 13.25 25.03 32.38
CA HIS A 383 11.89 25.31 31.94
C HIS A 383 11.61 24.84 30.50
N LEU A 384 12.64 24.65 29.67
CA LEU A 384 12.50 24.31 28.24
C LEU A 384 11.64 23.07 27.97
N THR A 385 11.68 22.07 28.85
CA THR A 385 10.87 20.85 28.72
C THR A 385 9.40 21.03 29.09
N ARG A 386 9.06 22.10 29.82
CA ARG A 386 7.74 22.36 30.40
C ARG A 386 7.02 23.54 29.79
N ILE A 387 7.67 24.35 28.96
CA ILE A 387 7.06 25.56 28.39
C ILE A 387 5.83 25.28 27.49
N PHE A 388 5.69 24.04 27.01
CA PHE A 388 4.54 23.60 26.23
C PHE A 388 3.47 22.92 27.09
N ASP A 389 3.73 22.69 28.37
CA ASP A 389 2.74 22.16 29.30
C ASP A 389 1.63 23.21 29.50
N PRO A 390 0.34 22.81 29.44
CA PRO A 390 -0.76 23.72 29.73
C PRO A 390 -0.62 24.39 31.11
N PHE A 391 -0.91 25.69 31.19
CA PHE A 391 -0.84 26.52 32.40
C PHE A 391 0.57 26.74 32.98
N PHE A 392 1.62 26.24 32.33
CA PHE A 392 2.97 26.57 32.73
C PHE A 392 3.32 28.01 32.34
N THR A 393 3.69 28.83 33.32
CA THR A 393 4.15 30.20 33.09
C THR A 393 5.22 30.57 34.12
N THR A 394 6.24 31.29 33.68
CA THR A 394 7.26 31.89 34.55
C THR A 394 6.97 33.36 34.87
N LYS A 395 5.91 33.92 34.28
CA LYS A 395 5.48 35.30 34.50
C LYS A 395 4.78 35.46 35.85
N ALA A 396 4.71 36.69 36.35
CA ALA A 396 4.02 36.97 37.61
C ALA A 396 2.54 36.51 37.55
N PRO A 397 1.94 36.13 38.70
CA PRO A 397 0.55 35.70 38.76
C PRO A 397 -0.38 36.72 38.08
N GLY A 398 -0.93 36.33 36.93
CA GLY A 398 -1.84 37.16 36.13
C GLY A 398 -1.29 37.89 34.92
N GLU A 399 0.01 37.79 34.65
CA GLU A 399 0.61 38.28 33.42
C GLU A 399 0.64 37.22 32.30
N GLY A 400 0.49 35.94 32.63
CA GLY A 400 0.48 34.84 31.67
C GLY A 400 -0.51 33.75 32.05
N THR A 401 -1.31 33.31 31.08
CA THR A 401 -2.27 32.20 31.21
C THR A 401 -1.60 30.83 31.13
N GLY A 402 -0.36 30.79 30.63
CA GLY A 402 0.37 29.54 30.36
C GLY A 402 -0.24 28.67 29.26
N LEU A 403 -1.26 29.18 28.54
CA LEU A 403 -1.95 28.43 27.48
C LEU A 403 -1.35 28.71 26.10
N GLY A 404 -0.75 29.87 25.88
CA GLY A 404 -0.30 30.31 24.54
C GLY A 404 0.62 29.31 23.83
N LEU A 405 1.69 28.86 24.48
CA LEU A 405 2.64 27.90 23.87
C LEU A 405 2.05 26.49 23.74
N SER A 406 1.21 26.05 24.69
CA SER A 406 0.49 24.76 24.57
C SER A 406 -0.48 24.75 23.39
N ILE A 407 -1.13 25.89 23.09
CA ILE A 407 -2.00 26.04 21.92
C ILE A 407 -1.16 26.01 20.64
N CYS A 408 -0.02 26.72 20.61
CA CYS A 408 0.89 26.68 19.47
C CYS A 408 1.36 25.23 19.18
N TYR A 409 1.76 24.50 20.23
CA TYR A 409 2.16 23.09 20.12
C TYR A 409 1.02 22.22 19.57
N GLY A 410 -0.19 22.40 20.08
CA GLY A 410 -1.38 21.66 19.63
C GLY A 410 -1.74 21.91 18.16
N VAL A 411 -1.74 23.16 17.72
CA VAL A 411 -2.01 23.52 16.30
C VAL A 411 -0.96 22.88 15.40
N VAL A 412 0.33 23.09 15.71
CA VAL A 412 1.44 22.63 14.86
C VAL A 412 1.48 21.10 14.79
N SER A 413 1.31 20.42 15.93
CA SER A 413 1.26 18.95 15.97
C SER A 413 0.03 18.40 15.24
N GLY A 414 -1.12 19.08 15.32
CA GLY A 414 -2.33 18.72 14.58
C GLY A 414 -2.17 18.82 13.05
N LEU A 415 -1.23 19.65 12.57
CA LEU A 415 -0.84 19.72 11.16
C LEU A 415 0.25 18.70 10.78
N GLY A 416 0.63 17.81 11.68
CA GLY A 416 1.76 16.88 11.48
C GLY A 416 3.13 17.56 11.51
N GLY A 417 3.20 18.78 12.05
CA GLY A 417 4.44 19.54 12.23
C GLY A 417 5.08 19.33 13.60
N ALA A 418 6.16 20.06 13.85
CA ALA A 418 6.84 20.10 15.14
C ALA A 418 7.24 21.53 15.51
N ILE A 419 7.20 21.86 16.81
CA ILE A 419 7.73 23.12 17.33
C ILE A 419 8.91 22.84 18.25
N GLU A 420 10.02 23.51 18.01
CA GLU A 420 11.27 23.40 18.79
C GLU A 420 11.66 24.76 19.35
N VAL A 421 12.41 24.76 20.43
CA VAL A 421 12.91 25.97 21.07
C VAL A 421 14.39 25.82 21.41
N ASP A 422 15.17 26.86 21.10
CA ASP A 422 16.52 27.06 21.58
C ASP A 422 16.57 28.36 22.36
N SER A 423 17.01 28.33 23.62
CA SER A 423 17.12 29.54 24.42
C SER A 423 18.10 29.36 25.57
N ALA A 424 18.75 30.46 25.94
CA ALA A 424 19.54 30.57 27.15
C ALA A 424 19.23 31.90 27.86
N PRO A 425 19.32 31.97 29.20
CA PRO A 425 19.11 33.21 29.94
C PRO A 425 19.99 34.35 29.41
N GLY A 426 19.36 35.49 29.12
CA GLY A 426 20.02 36.69 28.59
C GLY A 426 20.42 36.65 27.12
N GLN A 427 20.13 35.57 26.39
CA GLN A 427 20.47 35.42 24.97
C GLN A 427 19.24 35.43 24.02
N GLY A 428 18.04 35.63 24.57
CA GLY A 428 16.78 35.51 23.85
C GLY A 428 16.33 34.08 23.60
N ALA A 429 15.27 33.91 22.82
CA ALA A 429 14.75 32.62 22.41
C ALA A 429 14.63 32.51 20.88
N THR A 430 14.77 31.29 20.37
CA THR A 430 14.53 30.93 18.96
C THR A 430 13.51 29.82 18.92
N PHE A 431 12.30 30.11 18.47
CA PHE A 431 11.27 29.12 18.22
C PHE A 431 11.31 28.70 16.75
N ARG A 432 11.34 27.40 16.48
CA ARG A 432 11.34 26.83 15.13
C ARG A 432 10.07 26.02 14.92
N VAL A 433 9.22 26.47 14.01
CA VAL A 433 8.00 25.78 13.59
C VAL A 433 8.30 25.05 12.29
N LYS A 434 8.25 23.71 12.33
CA LYS A 434 8.45 22.83 11.18
C LYS A 434 7.10 22.34 10.70
N LEU A 435 6.77 22.63 9.45
CA LEU A 435 5.53 22.22 8.79
C LEU A 435 5.86 21.24 7.66
N PRO A 436 5.08 20.16 7.50
CA PRO A 436 5.31 19.19 6.44
C PRO A 436 5.03 19.79 5.06
N LYS A 437 5.62 19.18 4.02
CA LYS A 437 5.27 19.48 2.64
C LYS A 437 3.79 19.18 2.43
N ALA A 438 3.07 20.08 1.77
CA ALA A 438 1.71 19.82 1.39
C ALA A 438 1.62 18.63 0.41
N PRO A 439 0.63 17.73 0.55
CA PRO A 439 0.50 16.55 -0.28
C PRO A 439 0.21 16.93 -1.75
N GLU A 440 0.96 16.34 -2.69
CA GLU A 440 0.87 16.65 -4.14
C GLU A 440 -0.51 16.32 -4.75
N ASN A 441 -1.33 15.50 -4.08
CA ASN A 441 -2.55 14.92 -4.64
C ASN A 441 -3.86 15.69 -4.34
N VAL A 442 -3.77 16.93 -3.81
CA VAL A 442 -4.96 17.75 -3.50
C VAL A 442 -5.15 18.91 -4.50
N ALA A 443 -4.26 19.03 -5.50
CA ALA A 443 -4.29 20.08 -6.52
C ALA A 443 -5.46 19.97 -7.54
N SER A 444 -6.28 18.91 -7.51
CA SER A 444 -7.38 18.71 -8.46
C SER A 444 -8.78 19.10 -7.94
N ALA A 445 -8.92 19.61 -6.72
CA ALA A 445 -10.23 19.86 -6.11
C ALA A 445 -10.61 21.35 -5.99
N SER A 446 -9.81 22.27 -6.51
CA SER A 446 -10.14 23.71 -6.49
C SER A 446 -9.63 24.41 -7.74
N SER A 447 -10.39 24.28 -8.82
CA SER A 447 -10.50 25.35 -9.82
C SER A 447 -11.99 25.51 -10.11
N PRO A 448 -12.55 26.74 -10.02
CA PRO A 448 -13.96 27.02 -10.24
C PRO A 448 -14.41 26.77 -11.69
#